data_AF-A0A2S9DPJ6-F1
#
_entry.id   AF-A0A2S9DPJ6-F1
#
_cell.length_a   1.000
_cell.length_b   1.000
_cell.length_c   1.000
_cell.angle_alpha   90.00
_cell.angle_beta   90.00
_cell.angle_gamma   90.00
#
_symmetry.space_group_name_H-M   'P 1'
#
loop_
_entity.id
_entity.type
_entity.pdbx_description
1 polymer ?
#
loop_
_entity_poly.entity_id
_entity_poly.type
_entity_poly.pdbx_seq_one_letter_code
_entity_poly.pdbx_strand_id
1 'polypeptide(L)'
;MADQSRMTLFLASRFWRRALLLACLLLAAPAWSANILLTAAEDSTGVRAFTQALAQQRPEDQVSFTPLKQLPAPSHLPASTRLILLDLPSLDWRLQDAQGPPTLVLRISRLQARQRLGNLHPAKISLLWSDPPLERQLRLIANILPQARRVGVLYGVDSEFLLRELIQFAKPMGLEIMPQLWDNTSDSRPLQTLFKNSDVLLGLDDPQLYNPKTVKNLLLSSYAQQLPLVGPNAGFVRAGSLASTYSDQSDWLAVLDQLLDQPPASWPSTLYPQYFKVVGNPQVARSLGIEQVDEIAVAARLAEGEQRP
;
A
#
# COMPACT_ATOMS: atom_id res chain seq x y z
N MET A 1 -43.68 -62.39 29.61
CA MET A 1 -43.75 -61.24 28.68
C MET A 1 -43.38 -59.96 29.44
N ALA A 2 -42.09 -59.64 29.58
CA ALA A 2 -41.67 -58.36 30.18
C ALA A 2 -40.25 -57.90 29.77
N ASP A 3 -39.54 -58.61 28.88
CA ASP A 3 -38.11 -58.35 28.62
C ASP A 3 -37.83 -57.76 27.22
N GLN A 4 -38.82 -57.71 26.33
CA GLN A 4 -38.67 -57.12 24.99
C GLN A 4 -38.88 -55.60 24.95
N SER A 5 -39.45 -54.99 25.99
CA SER A 5 -39.75 -53.55 26.01
C SER A 5 -38.57 -52.64 26.36
N ARG A 6 -37.48 -53.16 26.93
CA ARG A 6 -36.32 -52.31 27.29
C ARG A 6 -35.33 -52.10 26.13
N MET A 7 -35.18 -53.05 25.20
CA MET A 7 -34.24 -52.92 24.08
C MET A 7 -34.68 -51.88 23.02
N THR A 8 -35.97 -51.68 22.80
CA THR A 8 -36.50 -50.72 21.82
C THR A 8 -36.36 -49.26 22.26
N LEU A 9 -36.47 -48.97 23.56
CA LEU A 9 -36.26 -47.63 24.12
C LEU A 9 -34.80 -47.16 24.02
N PHE A 10 -33.83 -48.07 24.18
CA PHE A 10 -32.41 -47.72 24.04
C PHE A 10 -32.01 -47.42 22.59
N LEU A 11 -32.56 -48.15 21.61
CA LEU A 11 -32.32 -47.89 20.18
C LEU A 11 -32.92 -46.56 19.72
N ALA A 12 -34.13 -46.23 20.18
CA ALA A 12 -34.80 -44.95 19.87
C ALA A 12 -34.03 -43.74 20.42
N SER A 13 -33.52 -43.80 21.66
CA SER A 13 -32.73 -42.71 22.25
C SER A 13 -31.40 -42.47 21.54
N ARG A 14 -30.78 -43.53 21.01
CA ARG A 14 -29.51 -43.46 20.27
C ARG A 14 -29.72 -42.87 18.87
N PHE A 15 -30.87 -43.15 18.25
CA PHE A 15 -31.28 -42.55 16.99
C PHE A 15 -31.59 -41.06 17.14
N TRP A 16 -32.30 -40.68 18.22
CA TRP A 16 -32.58 -39.28 18.52
C TRP A 16 -31.33 -38.47 18.84
N ARG A 17 -30.37 -39.02 19.60
CA ARG A 17 -29.08 -38.35 19.84
C ARG A 17 -28.27 -38.13 18.56
N ARG A 18 -28.31 -39.10 17.62
CA ARG A 18 -27.66 -38.96 16.31
C ARG A 18 -28.34 -37.93 15.43
N ALA A 19 -29.68 -37.88 15.45
CA ALA A 19 -30.46 -36.87 14.73
C ALA A 19 -30.22 -35.46 15.30
N LEU A 20 -30.10 -35.32 16.63
CA LEU A 20 -29.77 -34.05 17.29
C LEU A 20 -28.33 -33.60 16.97
N LEU A 21 -27.37 -34.52 16.94
CA LEU A 21 -25.99 -34.21 16.53
C LEU A 21 -25.90 -33.80 15.05
N LEU A 22 -26.62 -34.49 14.16
CA LEU A 22 -26.71 -34.12 12.74
C LEU A 22 -27.41 -32.77 12.56
N ALA A 23 -28.48 -32.49 13.31
CA ALA A 23 -29.14 -31.19 13.30
C ALA A 23 -28.23 -30.08 13.84
N CYS A 24 -27.45 -30.32 14.90
CA CYS A 24 -26.44 -29.38 15.40
C CYS A 24 -25.29 -29.17 14.41
N LEU A 25 -24.88 -30.19 13.65
CA LEU A 25 -23.88 -30.07 12.58
C LEU A 25 -24.42 -29.34 11.35
N LEU A 26 -25.72 -29.48 11.04
CA LEU A 26 -26.40 -28.77 9.94
C LEU A 26 -26.78 -27.33 10.31
N LEU A 27 -26.97 -27.03 11.60
CA LEU A 27 -27.23 -25.68 12.14
C LEU A 27 -25.96 -24.95 12.56
N ALA A 28 -24.80 -25.61 12.54
CA ALA A 28 -23.52 -24.93 12.57
C ALA A 28 -23.35 -24.22 11.21
N ALA A 29 -24.00 -23.06 11.07
CA ALA A 29 -23.64 -22.08 10.07
C ALA A 29 -22.10 -21.90 10.10
N PRO A 30 -21.45 -21.68 8.94
CA PRO A 30 -20.02 -21.44 8.94
C PRO A 30 -19.76 -20.21 9.81
N ALA A 31 -19.25 -20.43 11.02
CA ALA A 31 -18.86 -19.37 11.97
C ALA A 31 -17.60 -18.61 11.51
N TRP A 32 -17.38 -18.58 10.19
CA TRP A 32 -16.19 -18.10 9.50
C TRP A 32 -16.47 -16.81 8.72
N SER A 33 -17.64 -16.18 8.92
CA SER A 33 -17.92 -14.87 8.34
C SER A 33 -17.29 -13.79 9.22
N ALA A 34 -16.27 -13.11 8.70
CA ALA A 34 -15.72 -11.92 9.33
C ALA A 34 -16.55 -10.69 8.95
N ASN A 35 -16.80 -9.83 9.94
CA ASN A 35 -17.38 -8.52 9.68
C ASN A 35 -16.27 -7.57 9.23
N ILE A 36 -16.26 -7.22 7.94
CA ILE A 36 -15.29 -6.31 7.34
C ILE A 36 -15.99 -4.97 7.10
N LEU A 37 -15.48 -3.93 7.75
CA LEU A 37 -16.01 -2.57 7.64
C LEU A 37 -14.99 -1.67 6.95
N LEU A 38 -15.36 -1.11 5.81
CA LEU A 38 -14.58 -0.11 5.09
C LEU A 38 -15.08 1.28 5.45
N THR A 39 -14.15 2.23 5.61
CA THR A 39 -14.49 3.64 5.84
C THR A 39 -13.56 4.58 5.09
N ALA A 40 -14.16 5.70 4.69
CA ALA A 40 -13.51 6.84 4.07
C ALA A 40 -14.29 8.12 4.44
N ALA A 41 -13.64 9.27 4.37
CA ALA A 41 -14.26 10.58 4.52
C ALA A 41 -15.31 10.85 3.45
N GLU A 42 -15.09 10.36 2.23
CA GLU A 42 -15.96 10.57 1.07
C GLU A 42 -16.46 9.24 0.47
N ASP A 43 -17.76 9.19 0.19
CA ASP A 43 -18.38 8.10 -0.59
C ASP A 43 -18.20 8.34 -2.10
N SER A 44 -16.99 8.10 -2.58
CA SER A 44 -16.64 8.25 -3.99
C SER A 44 -16.95 6.99 -4.81
N THR A 45 -17.10 7.14 -6.13
CA THR A 45 -17.27 6.00 -7.05
C THR A 45 -16.12 4.99 -6.93
N GLY A 46 -14.89 5.45 -6.71
CA GLY A 46 -13.73 4.57 -6.50
C GLY A 46 -13.83 3.76 -5.21
N VAL A 47 -14.30 4.37 -4.12
CA VAL A 47 -14.51 3.67 -2.83
C VAL A 47 -15.60 2.61 -2.94
N ARG A 48 -16.72 2.92 -3.62
CA ARG A 48 -17.79 1.95 -3.86
C ARG A 48 -17.33 0.80 -4.74
N ALA A 49 -16.63 1.09 -5.83
CA ALA A 49 -16.07 0.06 -6.72
C ALA A 49 -15.07 -0.84 -5.98
N PHE A 50 -14.21 -0.28 -5.12
CA PHE A 50 -13.28 -1.04 -4.31
C PHE A 50 -14.00 -1.94 -3.29
N THR A 51 -14.99 -1.38 -2.58
CA THR A 51 -15.81 -2.12 -1.60
C THR A 51 -16.54 -3.28 -2.26
N GLN A 52 -17.15 -3.03 -3.43
CA GLN A 52 -17.85 -4.05 -4.19
C GLN A 52 -16.90 -5.15 -4.68
N ALA A 53 -15.72 -4.79 -5.17
CA ALA A 53 -14.73 -5.76 -5.62
C ALA A 53 -14.23 -6.64 -4.46
N LEU A 54 -14.02 -6.07 -3.27
CA LEU A 54 -13.67 -6.87 -2.09
C LEU A 54 -14.80 -7.81 -1.68
N ALA A 55 -16.06 -7.32 -1.68
CA ALA A 55 -17.23 -8.15 -1.38
C ALA A 55 -17.40 -9.31 -2.37
N GLN A 56 -17.09 -9.09 -3.66
CA GLN A 56 -17.10 -10.14 -4.67
C GLN A 56 -16.02 -11.20 -4.48
N GLN A 57 -14.83 -10.81 -4.00
CA GLN A 57 -13.75 -11.75 -3.71
C GLN A 57 -13.99 -12.54 -2.42
N ARG A 58 -14.76 -11.99 -1.48
CA ARG A 58 -15.00 -12.59 -0.16
C ARG A 58 -16.50 -12.78 0.11
N PRO A 59 -17.19 -13.67 -0.64
CA PRO A 59 -18.64 -13.88 -0.53
C PRO A 59 -19.07 -14.46 0.84
N GLU A 60 -18.15 -15.11 1.56
CA GLU A 60 -18.40 -15.65 2.90
C GLU A 60 -18.31 -14.58 4.00
N ASP A 61 -17.68 -13.44 3.74
CA ASP A 61 -17.50 -12.37 4.72
C ASP A 61 -18.57 -11.27 4.54
N GLN A 62 -18.97 -10.66 5.65
CA GLN A 62 -19.86 -9.52 5.62
C GLN A 62 -19.05 -8.24 5.35
N VAL A 63 -18.92 -7.88 4.08
CA VAL A 63 -18.24 -6.65 3.64
C VAL A 63 -19.25 -5.49 3.56
N SER A 64 -18.95 -4.40 4.27
CA SER A 64 -19.80 -3.20 4.27
C SER A 64 -18.96 -1.92 4.21
N PHE A 65 -19.56 -0.85 3.70
CA PHE A 65 -18.97 0.49 3.73
C PHE A 65 -19.83 1.42 4.56
N THR A 66 -19.21 2.22 5.42
CA THR A 66 -19.87 3.29 6.17
C THR A 66 -19.02 4.56 6.07
N PRO A 67 -19.60 5.70 5.63
CA PRO A 67 -18.89 6.97 5.61
C PRO A 67 -18.41 7.38 7.00
N LEU A 68 -17.21 7.97 7.07
CA LEU A 68 -16.56 8.33 8.34
C LEU A 68 -17.46 9.17 9.26
N LYS A 69 -18.24 10.09 8.69
CA LYS A 69 -19.15 10.98 9.43
C LYS A 69 -20.28 10.25 10.17
N GLN A 70 -20.55 9.00 9.80
CA GLN A 70 -21.61 8.17 10.38
C GLN A 70 -21.07 7.16 11.39
N LEU A 71 -19.74 7.06 11.53
CA LEU A 71 -19.13 6.13 12.47
C LEU A 71 -19.15 6.68 13.90
N PRO A 72 -19.37 5.81 14.91
CA PRO A 72 -19.21 6.18 16.31
C PRO A 72 -17.71 6.35 16.66
N ALA A 73 -17.39 6.56 17.94
CA ALA A 73 -16.01 6.47 18.40
C ALA A 73 -15.43 5.05 18.13
N PRO A 74 -14.12 4.90 17.85
CA PRO A 74 -13.54 3.59 17.52
C PRO A 74 -13.81 2.49 18.56
N SER A 75 -13.80 2.79 19.87
CA SER A 75 -14.11 1.82 20.94
C SER A 75 -15.55 1.31 20.95
N HIS A 76 -16.49 2.01 20.33
CA HIS A 76 -17.89 1.59 20.25
C HIS A 76 -18.13 0.58 19.11
N LEU A 77 -17.14 0.37 18.24
CA LEU A 77 -17.22 -0.68 17.23
C LEU A 77 -16.97 -2.06 17.86
N PRO A 78 -17.65 -3.12 17.38
CA PRO A 78 -17.40 -4.47 17.86
C PRO A 78 -15.93 -4.87 17.71
N ALA A 79 -15.33 -5.45 18.75
CA ALA A 79 -13.92 -5.85 18.73
C ALA A 79 -13.60 -6.94 17.68
N SER A 80 -14.62 -7.68 17.23
CA SER A 80 -14.52 -8.69 16.17
C SER A 80 -14.55 -8.09 14.75
N THR A 81 -14.89 -6.80 14.60
CA THR A 81 -14.89 -6.13 13.30
C THR A 81 -13.46 -5.95 12.82
N ARG A 82 -13.23 -6.26 11.54
CA ARG A 82 -11.98 -5.95 10.84
C ARG A 82 -12.18 -4.65 10.07
N LEU A 83 -11.48 -3.62 10.49
CA LEU A 83 -11.66 -2.27 9.96
C LEU A 83 -10.65 -2.01 8.85
N ILE A 84 -11.10 -1.42 7.74
CA ILE A 84 -10.26 -1.02 6.62
C ILE A 84 -10.44 0.48 6.38
N LEU A 85 -9.36 1.24 6.52
CA LEU A 85 -9.34 2.68 6.28
C LEU A 85 -8.79 2.96 4.88
N LEU A 86 -9.49 3.79 4.11
CA LEU A 86 -9.15 4.08 2.72
C LEU A 86 -8.51 5.46 2.52
N ASP A 87 -8.38 6.26 3.58
CA ASP A 87 -7.82 7.62 3.54
C ASP A 87 -7.25 8.11 4.89
N LEU A 88 -6.59 9.27 4.82
CA LEU A 88 -5.96 9.92 5.98
C LEU A 88 -6.93 10.42 7.06
N PRO A 89 -8.08 11.04 6.74
CA PRO A 89 -9.03 11.45 7.78
C PRO A 89 -9.57 10.26 8.58
N SER A 90 -9.76 9.10 7.95
CA SER A 90 -10.17 7.89 8.67
C SER A 90 -9.06 7.40 9.61
N LEU A 91 -7.78 7.54 9.23
CA LEU A 91 -6.66 7.26 10.13
C LEU A 91 -6.66 8.23 11.33
N ASP A 92 -6.88 9.53 11.11
CA ASP A 92 -6.97 10.50 12.21
C ASP A 92 -8.05 10.13 13.22
N TRP A 93 -9.25 9.78 12.73
CA TRP A 93 -10.34 9.32 13.57
C TRP A 93 -9.97 8.04 14.32
N ARG A 94 -9.33 7.06 13.67
CA ARG A 94 -8.90 5.81 14.32
C ARG A 94 -7.87 6.04 15.43
N LEU A 95 -6.99 7.04 15.27
CA LEU A 95 -5.93 7.35 16.25
C LEU A 95 -6.43 8.11 17.48
N GLN A 96 -7.66 8.63 17.47
CA GLN A 96 -8.25 9.30 18.63
C GLN A 96 -8.54 8.32 19.79
N ASP A 97 -8.60 7.02 19.52
CA ASP A 97 -8.97 6.00 20.50
C ASP A 97 -8.19 4.70 20.32
N ALA A 98 -7.33 4.38 21.28
CA ALA A 98 -6.49 3.18 21.24
C ALA A 98 -7.28 1.86 21.33
N GLN A 99 -8.52 1.88 21.84
CA GLN A 99 -9.35 0.70 22.02
C GLN A 99 -10.14 0.27 20.78
N GLY A 100 -9.95 0.96 19.64
CA GLY A 100 -10.57 0.58 18.39
C GLY A 100 -10.22 -0.85 17.92
N PRO A 101 -11.01 -1.40 16.97
CA PRO A 101 -10.82 -2.74 16.45
C PRO A 101 -9.49 -2.89 15.68
N PRO A 102 -9.09 -4.12 15.33
CA PRO A 102 -8.00 -4.36 14.39
C PRO A 102 -8.25 -3.68 13.06
N THR A 103 -7.25 -2.96 12.57
CA THR A 103 -7.37 -2.01 11.48
C THR A 103 -6.27 -2.19 10.43
N LEU A 104 -6.66 -2.31 9.17
CA LEU A 104 -5.79 -2.20 8.01
C LEU A 104 -5.95 -0.80 7.41
N VAL A 105 -4.86 -0.09 7.18
CA VAL A 105 -4.86 1.28 6.64
C VAL A 105 -4.22 1.25 5.27
N LEU A 106 -4.98 1.58 4.23
CA LEU A 106 -4.52 1.54 2.85
C LEU A 106 -4.30 2.95 2.32
N ARG A 107 -3.62 3.04 1.18
CA ARG A 107 -3.50 4.26 0.37
C ARG A 107 -2.81 5.42 1.13
N ILE A 108 -1.93 5.08 2.06
CA ILE A 108 -1.14 6.02 2.83
C ILE A 108 0.34 5.85 2.48
N SER A 109 1.05 6.96 2.26
CA SER A 109 2.50 6.92 2.08
C SER A 109 3.23 6.89 3.42
N ARG A 110 4.46 6.37 3.42
CA ARG A 110 5.32 6.36 4.62
C ARG A 110 5.53 7.74 5.21
N LEU A 111 5.63 8.76 4.35
CA LEU A 111 5.75 10.15 4.80
C LEU A 111 4.49 10.62 5.54
N GLN A 112 3.32 10.36 4.99
CA GLN A 112 2.04 10.74 5.62
C GLN A 112 1.85 10.00 6.95
N ALA A 113 2.19 8.71 7.01
CA ALA A 113 2.15 7.96 8.24
C ALA A 113 3.15 8.50 9.28
N ARG A 114 4.37 8.86 8.86
CA ARG A 114 5.39 9.47 9.72
C ARG A 114 4.92 10.78 10.33
N GLN A 115 4.27 11.64 9.55
CA GLN A 115 3.72 12.92 10.03
C GLN A 115 2.64 12.74 11.10
N ARG A 116 1.85 11.66 11.03
CA ARG A 116 0.75 11.39 11.96
C ARG A 116 1.16 10.58 13.18
N LEU A 117 2.05 9.61 13.00
CA LEU A 117 2.43 8.64 14.03
C LEU A 117 3.78 8.95 14.66
N GLY A 118 4.63 9.74 14.00
CA GLY A 118 6.02 9.92 14.42
C GLY A 118 6.76 8.59 14.47
N ASN A 119 7.27 8.23 15.65
CA ASN A 119 7.89 6.93 15.94
C ASN A 119 6.93 5.92 16.60
N LEU A 120 5.66 6.28 16.78
CA LEU A 120 4.69 5.43 17.46
C LEU A 120 4.23 4.29 16.54
N HIS A 121 4.02 3.13 17.16
CA HIS A 121 3.45 1.95 16.52
C HIS A 121 2.15 1.61 17.25
N PRO A 122 1.00 2.17 16.82
CA PRO A 122 -0.27 1.91 17.48
C PRO A 122 -0.61 0.42 17.44
N ALA A 123 -1.06 -0.11 18.57
CA ALA A 123 -1.49 -1.50 18.63
C ALA A 123 -2.69 -1.73 17.69
N LYS A 124 -2.76 -2.93 17.10
CA LYS A 124 -3.84 -3.37 16.21
C LYS A 124 -4.00 -2.54 14.93
N ILE A 125 -3.00 -1.78 14.52
CA ILE A 125 -2.98 -1.06 13.24
C ILE A 125 -1.89 -1.66 12.36
N SER A 126 -2.29 -2.07 11.16
CA SER A 126 -1.39 -2.49 10.08
C SER A 126 -1.44 -1.44 8.97
N LEU A 127 -0.28 -0.96 8.54
CA LEU A 127 -0.15 0.10 7.53
C LEU A 127 0.30 -0.49 6.20
N LEU A 128 -0.52 -0.28 5.17
CA LEU A 128 -0.30 -0.74 3.80
C LEU A 128 0.16 0.45 2.95
N TRP A 129 1.46 0.47 2.63
CA TRP A 129 2.14 1.60 2.01
C TRP A 129 1.82 1.78 0.53
N SER A 130 1.34 2.96 0.15
CA SER A 130 1.00 3.28 -1.24
C SER A 130 2.13 3.87 -2.06
N ASP A 131 3.14 4.43 -1.40
CA ASP A 131 4.38 4.78 -2.09
C ASP A 131 5.09 3.51 -2.55
N PRO A 132 5.86 3.59 -3.64
CA PRO A 132 6.77 2.51 -4.00
C PRO A 132 7.91 2.34 -2.98
N PRO A 133 8.36 1.10 -2.70
CA PRO A 133 9.57 0.89 -1.91
C PRO A 133 10.77 1.61 -2.53
N LEU A 134 11.59 2.25 -1.69
CA LEU A 134 12.78 2.97 -2.13
C LEU A 134 13.77 2.07 -2.85
N GLU A 135 14.01 0.86 -2.31
CA GLU A 135 14.87 -0.13 -2.93
C GLU A 135 14.39 -0.51 -4.34
N ARG A 136 13.07 -0.73 -4.49
CA ARG A 136 12.44 -1.05 -5.78
C ARG A 136 12.69 0.04 -6.82
N GLN A 137 12.57 1.30 -6.42
CA GLN A 137 12.82 2.44 -7.30
C GLN A 137 14.30 2.58 -7.69
N LEU A 138 15.23 2.29 -6.77
CA LEU A 138 16.66 2.24 -7.10
C LEU A 138 17.00 1.08 -8.05
N ARG A 139 16.41 -0.10 -7.84
CA ARG A 139 16.53 -1.24 -8.76
C ARG A 139 15.92 -0.92 -10.12
N LEU A 140 14.80 -0.18 -10.16
CA LEU A 140 14.21 0.31 -11.39
C LEU A 140 15.21 1.20 -12.14
N ILE A 141 15.79 2.20 -11.47
CA ILE A 141 16.84 3.07 -12.02
C ILE A 141 17.99 2.24 -12.61
N ALA A 142 18.54 1.30 -11.86
CA ALA A 142 19.65 0.46 -12.32
C ALA A 142 19.28 -0.40 -13.55
N ASN A 143 18.01 -0.79 -13.70
CA ASN A 143 17.53 -1.56 -14.86
C ASN A 143 17.31 -0.69 -16.10
N ILE A 144 16.74 0.50 -15.95
CA ILE A 144 16.38 1.37 -17.09
C ILE A 144 17.52 2.31 -17.51
N LEU A 145 18.43 2.61 -16.59
CA LEU A 145 19.58 3.50 -16.77
C LEU A 145 20.84 2.84 -16.20
N PRO A 146 21.37 1.77 -16.83
CA PRO A 146 22.50 1.00 -16.30
C PRO A 146 23.81 1.80 -16.18
N GLN A 147 23.90 2.94 -16.86
CA GLN A 147 25.05 3.85 -16.78
C GLN A 147 24.94 4.88 -15.65
N ALA A 148 23.75 5.05 -15.05
CA ALA A 148 23.57 6.02 -13.97
C ALA A 148 24.34 5.57 -12.73
N ARG A 149 25.09 6.51 -12.13
CA ARG A 149 25.83 6.29 -10.88
C ARG A 149 25.35 7.23 -9.79
N ARG A 150 25.01 8.47 -10.13
CA ARG A 150 24.63 9.52 -9.18
C ARG A 150 23.13 9.77 -9.27
N VAL A 151 22.41 9.49 -8.18
CA VAL A 151 20.96 9.65 -8.08
C VAL A 151 20.64 10.89 -7.27
N GLY A 152 20.14 11.93 -7.94
CA GLY A 152 19.70 13.18 -7.32
C GLY A 152 18.37 13.03 -6.62
N VAL A 153 18.29 13.50 -5.37
CA VAL A 153 17.09 13.37 -4.55
C VAL A 153 16.79 14.71 -3.90
N LEU A 154 15.63 15.26 -4.22
CA LEU A 154 15.09 16.41 -3.48
C LEU A 154 14.33 15.89 -2.27
N TYR A 155 14.59 16.48 -1.11
CA TYR A 155 13.89 16.15 0.12
C TYR A 155 13.55 17.42 0.90
N GLY A 156 12.57 17.29 1.78
CA GLY A 156 12.14 18.31 2.72
C GLY A 156 12.40 17.82 4.14
N VAL A 157 12.13 18.69 5.13
CA VAL A 157 12.32 18.33 6.54
C VAL A 157 11.56 17.06 6.92
N ASP A 158 10.32 16.92 6.42
CA ASP A 158 9.49 15.77 6.75
C ASP A 158 9.93 14.47 6.06
N SER A 159 10.59 14.54 4.90
CA SER A 159 11.04 13.38 4.13
C SER A 159 12.51 13.01 4.36
N GLU A 160 13.26 13.78 5.14
CA GLU A 160 14.67 13.54 5.48
C GLU A 160 14.93 12.15 6.07
N PHE A 161 13.98 11.60 6.84
CA PHE A 161 14.12 10.28 7.46
C PHE A 161 14.29 9.14 6.45
N LEU A 162 13.86 9.33 5.19
CA LEU A 162 13.98 8.34 4.12
C LEU A 162 15.41 8.26 3.56
N LEU A 163 16.23 9.30 3.72
CA LEU A 163 17.56 9.38 3.10
C LEU A 163 18.51 8.30 3.61
N ARG A 164 18.47 8.00 4.92
CA ARG A 164 19.34 7.00 5.52
C ARG A 164 19.12 5.63 4.89
N GLU A 165 17.86 5.23 4.76
CA GLU A 165 17.47 3.96 4.14
C GLU A 165 17.79 3.96 2.64
N LEU A 166 17.53 5.07 1.95
CA LEU A 166 17.85 5.21 0.53
C LEU A 166 19.35 5.03 0.25
N ILE A 167 20.23 5.63 1.06
CA ILE A 167 21.68 5.46 0.95
C ILE A 167 22.10 4.01 1.20
N GLN A 168 21.47 3.34 2.18
CA GLN A 168 21.75 1.94 2.47
C GLN A 168 21.41 1.02 1.30
N PHE A 169 20.26 1.23 0.65
CA PHE A 169 19.85 0.47 -0.53
C PHE A 169 20.65 0.80 -1.78
N ALA A 170 21.10 2.04 -1.93
CA ALA A 170 21.88 2.48 -3.10
C ALA A 170 23.29 1.88 -3.13
N LYS A 171 23.93 1.74 -1.96
CA LYS A 171 25.31 1.27 -1.81
C LYS A 171 25.59 -0.09 -2.49
N PRO A 172 24.83 -1.18 -2.25
CA PRO A 172 25.09 -2.47 -2.92
C PRO A 172 24.85 -2.42 -4.43
N MET A 173 24.08 -1.45 -4.93
CA MET A 173 23.83 -1.26 -6.36
C MET A 173 24.90 -0.39 -7.05
N GLY A 174 25.90 0.10 -6.30
CA GLY A 174 26.91 1.03 -6.81
C GLY A 174 26.33 2.38 -7.21
N LEU A 175 25.22 2.77 -6.59
CA LEU A 175 24.57 4.07 -6.75
C LEU A 175 24.98 5.00 -5.61
N GLU A 176 25.23 6.26 -5.93
CA GLU A 176 25.54 7.33 -5.00
C GLU A 176 24.34 8.27 -4.90
N ILE A 177 23.81 8.48 -3.69
CA ILE A 177 22.69 9.40 -3.48
C ILE A 177 23.24 10.81 -3.31
N MET A 178 22.74 11.73 -4.15
CA MET A 178 23.00 13.17 -4.09
C MET A 178 21.78 13.85 -3.45
N PRO A 179 21.68 13.94 -2.11
CA PRO A 179 20.54 14.57 -1.46
C PRO A 179 20.67 16.10 -1.55
N GLN A 180 19.55 16.79 -1.81
CA GLN A 180 19.46 18.25 -1.73
C GLN A 180 18.18 18.64 -0.98
N LEU A 181 18.34 19.38 0.11
CA LEU A 181 17.23 19.96 0.85
C LEU A 181 16.55 21.02 -0.01
N TRP A 182 15.23 20.95 -0.12
CA TRP A 182 14.43 21.89 -0.90
C TRP A 182 13.21 22.36 -0.10
N ASP A 183 13.48 23.08 0.99
CA ASP A 183 12.48 23.64 1.91
C ASP A 183 11.73 24.86 1.35
N ASN A 184 12.31 25.56 0.37
CA ASN A 184 11.67 26.63 -0.38
C ASN A 184 11.54 26.25 -1.87
N THR A 185 10.34 25.81 -2.28
CA THR A 185 10.07 25.37 -3.66
C THR A 185 10.16 26.48 -4.71
N SER A 186 10.30 27.75 -4.30
CA SER A 186 10.55 28.87 -5.21
C SER A 186 12.04 29.04 -5.52
N ASP A 187 12.92 28.48 -4.68
CA ASP A 187 14.37 28.51 -4.89
C ASP A 187 14.77 27.43 -5.90
N SER A 188 15.38 27.84 -7.02
CA SER A 188 15.85 26.90 -8.04
C SER A 188 17.27 26.37 -7.77
N ARG A 189 18.00 26.92 -6.79
CA ARG A 189 19.40 26.53 -6.54
C ARG A 189 19.56 25.04 -6.22
N PRO A 190 18.74 24.41 -5.35
CA PRO A 190 18.87 22.97 -5.08
C PRO A 190 18.69 22.11 -6.33
N LEU A 191 17.71 22.43 -7.17
CA LEU A 191 17.49 21.79 -8.47
C LEU A 191 18.71 21.95 -9.40
N GLN A 192 19.24 23.17 -9.52
CA GLN A 192 20.43 23.44 -10.35
C GLN A 192 21.65 22.66 -9.87
N THR A 193 21.83 22.50 -8.56
CA THR A 193 22.89 21.67 -8.00
C THR A 193 22.72 20.21 -8.39
N LEU A 194 21.49 19.66 -8.31
CA LEU A 194 21.23 18.29 -8.74
C LEU A 194 21.49 18.09 -10.23
N PHE A 195 21.06 19.03 -11.08
CA PHE A 195 21.26 18.94 -12.53
C PHE A 195 22.73 18.85 -12.93
N LYS A 196 23.64 19.45 -12.17
CA LYS A 196 25.09 19.39 -12.44
C LYS A 196 25.76 18.12 -11.93
N ASN A 197 25.20 17.52 -10.89
CA ASN A 197 25.88 16.50 -10.10
C ASN A 197 25.21 15.11 -10.15
N SER A 198 24.11 14.96 -10.88
CA SER A 198 23.33 13.72 -10.93
C SER A 198 23.18 13.23 -12.37
N ASP A 199 23.04 11.91 -12.52
CA ASP A 199 22.78 11.25 -13.81
C ASP A 199 21.29 10.92 -13.98
N VAL A 200 20.55 10.89 -12.87
CA VAL A 200 19.10 10.66 -12.80
C VAL A 200 18.54 11.30 -11.54
N LEU A 201 17.29 11.75 -11.57
CA LEU A 201 16.54 12.15 -10.37
C LEU A 201 15.63 11.04 -9.89
N LEU A 202 15.52 10.88 -8.58
CA LEU A 202 14.51 10.05 -7.93
C LEU A 202 13.57 10.94 -7.12
N GLY A 203 12.28 10.89 -7.45
CA GLY A 203 11.24 11.58 -6.69
C GLY A 203 10.79 10.78 -5.47
N LEU A 204 10.78 11.42 -4.30
CA LEU A 204 10.13 10.89 -3.10
C LEU A 204 8.64 11.24 -3.11
N ASP A 205 7.78 10.39 -2.55
CA ASP A 205 6.33 10.65 -2.45
C ASP A 205 6.02 11.70 -1.37
N ASP A 206 6.56 12.89 -1.59
CA ASP A 206 6.43 14.07 -0.75
C ASP A 206 5.53 15.10 -1.43
N PRO A 207 4.28 15.26 -0.97
CA PRO A 207 3.34 16.18 -1.59
C PRO A 207 3.70 17.66 -1.40
N GLN A 208 4.64 18.01 -0.51
CA GLN A 208 5.13 19.39 -0.43
C GLN A 208 6.07 19.71 -1.62
N LEU A 209 6.86 18.74 -2.06
CA LEU A 209 7.85 18.88 -3.13
C LEU A 209 7.28 18.52 -4.51
N TYR A 210 6.49 17.45 -4.58
CA TYR A 210 5.98 16.85 -5.81
C TYR A 210 4.46 17.02 -5.92
N ASN A 211 4.02 18.20 -6.37
CA ASN A 211 2.59 18.55 -6.45
C ASN A 211 2.28 19.34 -7.75
N PRO A 212 0.99 19.62 -8.04
CA PRO A 212 0.60 20.33 -9.25
C PRO A 212 1.24 21.72 -9.44
N LYS A 213 1.70 22.38 -8.37
CA LYS A 213 2.35 23.70 -8.45
C LYS A 213 3.81 23.57 -8.89
N THR A 214 4.52 22.54 -8.42
CA THR A 214 5.97 22.36 -8.64
C THR A 214 6.28 21.46 -9.84
N VAL A 215 5.40 20.50 -10.17
CA VAL A 215 5.62 19.47 -11.20
C VAL A 215 6.01 20.04 -12.55
N LYS A 216 5.32 21.11 -13.01
CA LYS A 216 5.61 21.71 -14.31
C LYS A 216 7.03 22.25 -14.39
N ASN A 217 7.46 23.01 -13.37
CA ASN A 217 8.79 23.59 -13.34
C ASN A 217 9.88 22.52 -13.23
N LEU A 218 9.67 21.54 -12.35
CA LEU A 218 10.59 20.43 -12.13
C LEU A 218 10.80 19.63 -13.42
N LEU A 219 9.73 19.20 -14.08
CA LEU A 219 9.80 18.42 -15.32
C LEU A 219 10.43 19.21 -16.46
N LEU A 220 10.00 20.45 -16.70
CA LEU A 220 10.57 21.29 -17.77
C LEU A 220 12.07 21.52 -17.56
N SER A 221 12.49 21.75 -16.32
CA SER A 221 13.90 21.94 -16.00
C SER A 221 14.70 20.64 -16.17
N SER A 222 14.13 19.50 -15.76
CA SER A 222 14.73 18.18 -15.95
C SER A 222 14.95 17.89 -17.44
N TYR A 223 13.96 18.14 -18.29
CA TYR A 223 14.07 17.94 -19.73
C TYR A 223 15.09 18.88 -20.38
N ALA A 224 15.11 20.15 -19.98
CA ALA A 224 16.07 21.13 -20.51
C ALA A 224 17.52 20.73 -20.23
N GLN A 225 17.75 20.01 -19.12
CA GLN A 225 19.06 19.47 -18.74
C GLN A 225 19.26 18.02 -19.19
N GLN A 226 18.33 17.44 -19.96
CA GLN A 226 18.33 16.04 -20.37
C GLN A 226 18.48 15.05 -19.21
N LEU A 227 18.05 15.46 -18.01
CA LEU A 227 18.14 14.64 -16.81
C LEU A 227 16.86 13.82 -16.66
N PRO A 228 16.91 12.48 -16.66
CA PRO A 228 15.73 11.67 -16.47
C PRO A 228 15.23 11.76 -15.03
N LEU A 229 13.91 11.74 -14.84
CA LEU A 229 13.28 11.68 -13.53
C LEU A 229 12.51 10.37 -13.38
N VAL A 230 12.88 9.54 -12.41
CA VAL A 230 12.04 8.45 -11.92
C VAL A 230 11.08 9.03 -10.88
N GLY A 231 9.80 9.05 -11.21
CA GLY A 231 8.79 9.79 -10.46
C GLY A 231 8.35 9.08 -9.18
N PRO A 232 7.79 9.82 -8.21
CA PRO A 232 7.37 9.26 -6.93
C PRO A 232 6.24 8.24 -7.04
N ASN A 233 5.41 8.35 -8.09
CA ASN A 233 4.27 7.47 -8.31
C ASN A 233 3.83 7.50 -9.78
N ALA A 234 2.90 6.60 -10.15
CA ALA A 234 2.34 6.51 -11.50
C ALA A 234 1.62 7.79 -11.96
N GLY A 235 1.08 8.60 -11.03
CA GLY A 235 0.49 9.89 -11.36
C GLY A 235 1.52 10.86 -11.94
N PHE A 236 2.74 10.84 -11.41
CA PHE A 236 3.85 11.66 -11.89
C PHE A 236 4.38 11.20 -13.25
N VAL A 237 4.31 9.90 -13.56
CA VAL A 237 4.68 9.37 -14.89
C VAL A 237 3.72 9.89 -15.96
N ARG A 238 2.42 9.93 -15.64
CA ARG A 238 1.41 10.57 -16.51
C ARG A 238 1.65 12.08 -16.67
N ALA A 239 2.20 12.73 -15.65
CA ALA A 239 2.57 14.15 -15.72
C ALA A 239 3.86 14.41 -16.51
N GLY A 240 4.72 13.40 -16.69
CA GLY A 240 5.95 13.47 -17.48
C GLY A 240 7.23 12.98 -16.81
N SER A 241 7.19 12.21 -15.72
CA SER A 241 8.40 11.48 -15.32
C SER A 241 8.66 10.28 -16.24
N LEU A 242 9.91 9.80 -16.29
CA LEU A 242 10.33 8.69 -17.14
C LEU A 242 9.64 7.38 -16.79
N ALA A 243 9.67 7.00 -15.51
CA ALA A 243 9.11 5.74 -15.05
C ALA A 243 8.82 5.78 -13.54
N SER A 244 8.04 4.82 -13.06
CA SER A 244 7.86 4.49 -11.64
C SER A 244 7.23 3.11 -11.51
N THR A 245 7.32 2.48 -10.35
CA THR A 245 6.50 1.30 -10.03
C THR A 245 5.21 1.70 -9.32
N TYR A 246 4.16 0.88 -9.40
CA TYR A 246 2.91 1.13 -8.69
C TYR A 246 2.16 -0.18 -8.42
N SER A 247 1.21 -0.14 -7.49
CA SER A 247 0.25 -1.22 -7.24
C SER A 247 -1.16 -0.70 -7.48
N ASP A 248 -1.93 -1.43 -8.28
CA ASP A 248 -3.32 -1.07 -8.59
C ASP A 248 -4.33 -1.77 -7.68
N GLN A 249 -5.62 -1.52 -7.91
CA GLN A 249 -6.70 -2.09 -7.12
C GLN A 249 -6.62 -3.62 -7.01
N SER A 250 -6.29 -4.33 -8.10
CA SER A 250 -6.22 -5.78 -8.06
C SER A 250 -5.08 -6.28 -7.17
N ASP A 251 -3.95 -5.58 -7.20
CA ASP A 251 -2.78 -5.87 -6.35
C ASP A 251 -3.13 -5.64 -4.86
N TRP A 252 -3.83 -4.55 -4.54
CA TRP A 252 -4.30 -4.25 -3.18
C TRP A 252 -5.26 -5.29 -2.65
N LEU A 253 -6.21 -5.69 -3.48
CA LEU A 253 -7.21 -6.70 -3.15
C LEU A 253 -6.56 -8.07 -2.87
N ALA A 254 -5.56 -8.46 -3.65
CA ALA A 254 -4.81 -9.69 -3.41
C ALA A 254 -4.07 -9.68 -2.05
N VAL A 255 -3.48 -8.55 -1.67
CA VAL A 255 -2.85 -8.40 -0.35
C VAL A 255 -3.88 -8.46 0.77
N LEU A 256 -5.03 -7.79 0.59
CA LEU A 256 -6.12 -7.85 1.56
C LEU A 256 -6.65 -9.25 1.76
N ASP A 257 -6.83 -10.02 0.69
CA ASP A 257 -7.30 -11.40 0.75
C ASP A 257 -6.41 -12.26 1.66
N GLN A 258 -5.08 -12.18 1.45
CA GLN A 258 -4.10 -12.89 2.27
C GLN A 258 -4.09 -12.43 3.74
N LEU A 259 -4.25 -11.14 4.01
CA LEU A 259 -4.28 -10.62 5.38
C LEU A 259 -5.59 -10.99 6.09
N LEU A 260 -6.72 -10.90 5.40
CA LEU A 260 -8.04 -11.17 5.97
C LEU A 260 -8.24 -12.67 6.25
N ASP A 261 -7.54 -13.56 5.58
CA ASP A 261 -7.55 -14.99 5.95
C ASP A 261 -6.81 -15.28 7.26
N GLN A 262 -6.02 -14.33 7.76
CA GLN A 262 -5.25 -14.46 8.98
C GLN A 262 -5.94 -13.82 10.19
N PRO A 263 -5.68 -14.32 11.41
CA PRO A 263 -6.13 -13.66 12.62
C PRO A 263 -5.47 -12.27 12.75
N PRO A 264 -6.18 -11.22 13.21
CA PRO A 264 -5.60 -9.88 13.26
C PRO A 264 -4.35 -9.73 14.13
N ALA A 265 -4.12 -10.67 15.05
CA ALA A 265 -2.92 -10.72 15.87
C ALA A 265 -1.64 -11.09 15.08
N SER A 266 -1.76 -11.69 13.89
CA SER A 266 -0.62 -12.02 13.02
C SER A 266 -0.38 -11.00 11.91
N TRP A 267 -1.21 -9.96 11.81
CA TRP A 267 -0.99 -8.90 10.82
C TRP A 267 0.32 -8.17 11.12
N PRO A 268 1.15 -7.91 10.09
CA PRO A 268 2.37 -7.14 10.27
C PRO A 268 2.03 -5.69 10.65
N SER A 269 2.93 -5.01 11.34
CA SER A 269 2.75 -3.58 11.66
C SER A 269 2.68 -2.72 10.40
N THR A 270 3.49 -3.05 9.40
CA THR A 270 3.59 -2.31 8.14
C THR A 270 3.98 -3.26 7.01
N LEU A 271 3.47 -3.04 5.80
CA LEU A 271 3.88 -3.79 4.62
C LEU A 271 3.70 -2.98 3.33
N TYR A 272 4.50 -3.32 2.33
CA TYR A 272 4.28 -2.93 0.94
C TYR A 272 3.51 -4.04 0.20
N PRO A 273 2.73 -3.72 -0.84
CA PRO A 273 2.18 -4.73 -1.73
C PRO A 273 3.28 -5.58 -2.37
N GLN A 274 3.09 -6.90 -2.31
CA GLN A 274 3.97 -7.86 -2.98
C GLN A 274 3.86 -7.76 -4.50
N TYR A 275 2.64 -7.57 -4.99
CA TYR A 275 2.36 -7.40 -6.42
C TYR A 275 2.45 -5.93 -6.82
N PHE A 276 3.16 -5.67 -7.91
CA PHE A 276 3.35 -4.33 -8.46
C PHE A 276 3.57 -4.42 -9.97
N LYS A 277 3.48 -3.27 -10.62
CA LYS A 277 3.69 -3.06 -12.05
C LYS A 277 4.68 -1.92 -12.23
N VAL A 278 5.32 -1.90 -13.39
CA VAL A 278 6.14 -0.75 -13.84
C VAL A 278 5.29 0.05 -14.81
N VAL A 279 5.38 1.37 -14.76
CA VAL A 279 4.84 2.24 -15.80
C VAL A 279 5.97 3.14 -16.29
N GLY A 280 6.17 3.16 -17.61
CA GLY A 280 7.10 4.02 -18.30
C GLY A 280 6.38 5.10 -19.10
N ASN A 281 7.11 6.15 -19.47
CA ASN A 281 6.63 7.17 -20.38
C ASN A 281 7.44 7.10 -21.69
N PRO A 282 6.88 6.48 -22.75
CA PRO A 282 7.62 6.26 -24.00
C PRO A 282 7.95 7.57 -24.73
N GLN A 283 7.16 8.63 -24.53
CA GLN A 283 7.44 9.95 -25.11
C GLN A 283 8.67 10.57 -24.46
N VAL A 284 8.80 10.43 -23.14
CA VAL A 284 9.94 10.92 -22.36
C VAL A 284 11.20 10.10 -22.62
N ALA A 285 11.08 8.77 -22.66
CA ALA A 285 12.21 7.92 -23.01
C ALA A 285 12.80 8.34 -24.38
N ARG A 286 11.93 8.55 -25.38
CA ARG A 286 12.34 9.00 -26.71
C ARG A 286 13.00 10.38 -26.72
N SER A 287 12.48 11.35 -25.98
CA SER A 287 13.06 12.71 -25.93
C SER A 287 14.42 12.75 -25.25
N LEU A 288 14.67 11.82 -24.32
CA LEU A 288 15.95 11.67 -23.61
C LEU A 288 16.92 10.70 -24.30
N GLY A 289 16.53 10.10 -25.43
CA GLY A 289 17.36 9.12 -26.13
C GLY A 289 17.54 7.79 -25.38
N ILE A 290 16.61 7.47 -24.47
CA ILE A 290 16.59 6.24 -23.67
C ILE A 290 15.75 5.19 -24.39
N GLU A 291 16.19 3.94 -24.32
CA GLU A 291 15.40 2.80 -24.81
C GLU A 291 14.03 2.74 -24.12
N GLN A 292 13.00 2.33 -24.86
CA GLN A 292 11.67 2.21 -24.27
C GLN A 292 11.67 1.13 -23.18
N VAL A 293 11.06 1.46 -22.05
CA VAL A 293 10.95 0.54 -20.91
C VAL A 293 9.97 -0.57 -21.28
N ASP A 294 10.46 -1.81 -21.38
CA ASP A 294 9.60 -3.00 -21.39
C ASP A 294 9.06 -3.21 -19.96
N GLU A 295 7.89 -2.63 -19.71
CA GLU A 295 7.26 -2.60 -18.39
C GLU A 295 7.09 -4.00 -17.77
N ILE A 296 6.75 -4.99 -18.59
CA ILE A 296 6.52 -6.37 -18.13
C ILE A 296 7.84 -7.04 -17.79
N ALA A 297 8.82 -6.97 -18.69
CA ALA A 297 10.11 -7.60 -18.47
C ALA A 297 10.89 -6.95 -17.31
N VAL A 298 10.77 -5.62 -17.16
CA VAL A 298 11.37 -4.90 -16.03
C VAL A 298 10.65 -5.25 -14.73
N ALA A 299 9.31 -5.30 -14.70
CA ALA A 299 8.58 -5.70 -13.50
C ALA A 299 8.98 -7.12 -13.02
N ALA A 300 9.11 -8.07 -13.94
CA ALA A 300 9.56 -9.43 -13.63
C ALA A 300 10.96 -9.46 -13.02
N ARG A 301 11.93 -8.75 -13.63
CA ARG A 301 13.31 -8.63 -13.10
C ARG A 301 13.37 -7.97 -11.72
N LEU A 302 12.54 -6.96 -11.47
CA LEU A 302 12.45 -6.31 -10.16
C LEU A 302 11.89 -7.28 -9.11
N ALA A 303 10.84 -8.03 -9.44
CA ALA A 303 10.23 -9.00 -8.54
C ALA A 303 11.21 -10.14 -8.17
N GLU A 304 11.98 -10.63 -9.13
CA GLU A 304 13.05 -11.62 -8.87
C GLU A 304 14.15 -11.07 -7.94
N GLY A 305 14.49 -9.78 -8.10
CA GLY A 305 15.48 -9.10 -7.29
C GLY A 305 15.05 -8.83 -5.84
N GLU A 306 13.74 -8.73 -5.57
CA GLU A 306 13.22 -8.61 -4.20
C GLU A 306 13.17 -9.95 -3.46
N GLN A 307 13.09 -11.06 -4.19
CA GLN A 307 13.08 -12.40 -3.61
C GLN A 307 14.48 -12.94 -3.27
N ARG A 308 15.53 -12.34 -3.85
CA ARG A 308 16.93 -12.71 -3.64
C ARG A 308 17.65 -11.60 -2.86
N PRO A 309 17.91 -11.75 -1.56
CA PRO A 309 18.59 -10.75 -0.75
C PRO A 309 20.04 -10.51 -1.19
#